data_AF-A0AAQ3USI3-F1
#
_entry.id   AF-A0AAQ3USI3-F1
#
_cell.length_a   1.000
_cell.length_b   1.000
_cell.length_c   1.000
_cell.angle_alpha   90.00
_cell.angle_beta   90.00
_cell.angle_gamma   90.00
#
_symmetry.space_group_name_H-M   'P 1'
#
loop_
_entity.id
_entity.type
_entity.pdbx_description
1 polymer ?
#
loop_
_entity_poly.entity_id
_entity_poly.type
_entity_poly.pdbx_seq_one_letter_code
_entity_poly.pdbx_strand_id
1 'polypeptide(L)'
;MSLRKNWDLTTRSYGPTRPFDGAQAPTIPEALKTIAQAANSTVSEFPQIDPDICIVNYYTNSGKLGLHQDKDESKSSINQGLPFISISIGDTAEFMFGDTRDKGKATKIDLESGDVLILGGESRLLFHGISHVKTNTTPTWLKEATGLRPGRINLTFRQVLASY
;
A
#
# COMPACT_ATOMS: atom_id res chain seq x y z
N MET A 1 3.15 6.38 8.00
CA MET A 1 2.14 6.49 9.08
C MET A 1 0.98 5.56 8.76
N SER A 2 0.07 5.32 9.71
CA SER A 2 -1.09 4.45 9.48
C SER A 2 -2.39 5.16 9.82
N LEU A 3 -3.47 4.73 9.15
CA LEU A 3 -4.83 5.16 9.41
C LEU A 3 -5.66 3.97 9.92
N ARG A 4 -6.52 4.25 10.90
CA ARG A 4 -7.46 3.39 11.64
C ARG A 4 -6.80 2.34 12.53
N LYS A 5 -5.90 1.52 11.99
CA LYS A 5 -5.05 0.62 12.79
C LYS A 5 -3.59 0.95 12.54
N ASN A 6 -2.85 1.15 13.63
CA ASN A 6 -1.39 1.28 13.58
C ASN A 6 -0.75 -0.09 13.39
N TRP A 7 0.21 -0.18 12.48
CA TRP A 7 1.11 -1.32 12.38
C TRP A 7 2.39 -1.00 13.15
N ASP A 8 2.70 -1.80 14.17
CA ASP A 8 3.93 -1.64 14.93
C ASP A 8 5.07 -2.45 14.30
N LEU A 9 6.17 -1.76 14.00
CA LEU A 9 7.40 -2.33 13.44
C LEU A 9 8.08 -3.32 14.39
N THR A 10 7.92 -3.11 15.70
CA THR A 10 8.58 -3.93 16.73
C THR A 10 7.81 -5.22 16.98
N THR A 11 6.51 -5.14 17.24
CA THR A 11 5.68 -6.33 17.51
C THR A 11 5.19 -7.02 16.23
N ARG A 12 5.26 -6.35 15.07
CA ARG A 12 4.65 -6.80 13.81
C ARG A 12 3.17 -7.12 13.96
N SER A 13 2.46 -6.30 14.74
CA SER A 13 1.04 -6.47 15.01
C SER A 13 0.28 -5.17 14.81
N TYR A 14 -1.02 -5.31 14.55
CA TYR A 14 -1.92 -4.19 14.41
C TYR A 14 -2.56 -3.83 15.76
N GLY A 15 -2.60 -2.53 16.08
CA GLY A 15 -3.21 -1.99 17.29
C GLY A 15 -3.78 -0.58 17.06
N PRO A 16 -4.52 -0.01 18.03
CA PRO A 16 -5.12 1.31 17.88
C PRO A 16 -4.11 2.46 18.03
N THR A 17 -2.98 2.22 18.71
CA THR A 17 -2.01 3.24 19.11
C THR A 17 -0.59 2.93 18.63
N ARG A 18 0.21 3.99 18.46
CA ARG A 18 1.65 3.90 18.21
C ARG A 18 2.40 3.75 19.54
N PRO A 19 3.18 2.68 19.76
CA PRO A 19 3.83 2.46 21.05
C PRO A 19 4.84 3.53 21.46
N PHE A 20 5.52 4.17 20.49
CA PHE A 20 6.62 5.10 20.78
C PHE A 20 6.17 6.51 21.21
N ASP A 21 4.93 6.92 20.90
CA ASP A 21 4.39 8.23 21.29
C ASP A 21 2.94 8.20 21.79
N GLY A 22 2.33 7.01 21.87
CA GLY A 22 0.97 6.81 22.37
C GLY A 22 -0.13 7.32 21.45
N ALA A 23 0.18 7.92 20.30
CA ALA A 23 -0.83 8.53 19.45
C ALA A 23 -1.74 7.48 18.80
N GLN A 24 -3.03 7.78 18.74
CA GLN A 24 -4.01 6.96 18.03
C GLN A 24 -3.89 7.15 16.51
N ALA A 25 -4.06 6.08 15.75
CA ALA A 25 -4.12 6.16 14.30
C ALA A 25 -5.38 6.94 13.88
N PRO A 26 -5.27 8.01 13.07
CA PRO A 26 -6.44 8.75 12.56
C PRO A 26 -7.35 7.82 11.76
N THR A 27 -8.65 8.07 11.74
CA THR A 27 -9.57 7.29 10.90
C THR A 27 -9.21 7.39 9.41
N ILE A 28 -9.51 6.35 8.64
CA ILE A 28 -9.43 6.42 7.18
C ILE A 28 -10.51 7.39 6.70
N PRO A 29 -10.17 8.48 5.98
CA PRO A 29 -11.16 9.37 5.38
C PRO A 29 -12.10 8.61 4.45
N GLU A 30 -13.41 8.89 4.54
CA GLU A 30 -14.43 8.15 3.77
C GLU A 30 -14.17 8.23 2.27
N ALA A 31 -13.78 9.39 1.75
CA ALA A 31 -13.44 9.55 0.33
C ALA A 31 -12.32 8.59 -0.13
N LEU A 32 -11.29 8.37 0.69
CA LEU A 32 -10.22 7.43 0.37
C LEU A 32 -10.71 5.97 0.43
N LYS A 33 -11.58 5.67 1.40
CA LYS A 33 -12.21 4.37 1.54
C LYS A 33 -13.07 4.04 0.31
N THR A 34 -13.91 4.98 -0.12
CA THR A 34 -14.74 4.85 -1.33
C THR A 34 -13.91 4.63 -2.58
N ILE A 35 -12.79 5.36 -2.76
CA ILE A 35 -11.89 5.15 -3.91
C ILE A 35 -11.29 3.74 -3.89
N ALA A 36 -10.83 3.28 -2.73
CA ALA A 36 -10.27 1.93 -2.60
C ALA A 36 -11.33 0.85 -2.92
N GLN A 37 -12.55 0.98 -2.39
CA GLN A 37 -13.65 0.06 -2.67
C GLN A 37 -14.04 0.07 -4.15
N ALA A 38 -14.14 1.26 -4.76
CA ALA A 38 -14.43 1.39 -6.18
C ALA A 38 -13.36 0.70 -7.04
N ALA A 39 -12.08 0.84 -6.68
CA ALA A 39 -10.99 0.13 -7.36
C ALA A 39 -11.08 -1.38 -7.15
N ASN A 40 -11.41 -1.86 -5.94
CA ASN A 40 -11.61 -3.30 -5.72
C ASN A 40 -12.72 -3.88 -6.59
N SER A 41 -13.80 -3.14 -6.80
CA SER A 41 -14.94 -3.58 -7.59
C SER A 41 -14.65 -3.68 -9.09
N THR A 42 -13.52 -3.14 -9.59
CA THR A 42 -13.11 -3.33 -10.98
C THR A 42 -12.46 -4.69 -11.25
N VAL A 43 -12.09 -5.43 -10.20
CA VAL A 43 -11.49 -6.77 -10.29
C VAL A 43 -12.41 -7.78 -9.61
N SER A 44 -13.25 -8.42 -10.42
CA SER A 44 -14.31 -9.33 -9.96
C SER A 44 -13.78 -10.63 -9.34
N GLU A 45 -12.54 -10.99 -9.65
CA GLU A 45 -11.85 -12.21 -9.24
C GLU A 45 -11.36 -12.13 -7.79
N PHE A 46 -11.27 -10.93 -7.21
CA PHE A 46 -10.83 -10.74 -5.85
C PHE A 46 -12.02 -10.49 -4.91
N PRO A 47 -11.97 -11.04 -3.67
CA PRO A 47 -12.95 -10.71 -2.65
C PRO A 47 -13.05 -9.19 -2.46
N GLN A 48 -14.28 -8.72 -2.24
CA GLN A 48 -14.51 -7.32 -1.91
C GLN A 48 -14.07 -7.06 -0.46
N ILE A 49 -13.38 -5.95 -0.23
CA ILE A 49 -12.87 -5.57 1.09
C ILE A 49 -13.55 -4.32 1.65
N ASP A 50 -13.69 -4.30 2.98
CA ASP A 50 -13.94 -3.10 3.76
C ASP A 50 -12.65 -2.71 4.48
N PRO A 51 -11.81 -1.82 3.89
CA PRO A 51 -10.47 -1.63 4.38
C PRO A 51 -10.49 -0.95 5.75
N ASP A 52 -9.80 -1.58 6.71
CA ASP A 52 -9.69 -1.12 8.08
C ASP A 52 -8.26 -0.72 8.48
N ILE A 53 -7.33 -0.82 7.53
CA ILE A 53 -5.95 -0.36 7.58
C ILE A 53 -5.66 0.44 6.32
N CYS A 54 -5.02 1.59 6.47
CA CYS A 54 -4.31 2.24 5.37
C CYS A 54 -2.89 2.61 5.83
N ILE A 55 -1.88 2.08 5.16
CA ILE A 55 -0.48 2.46 5.38
C ILE A 55 -0.11 3.55 4.39
N VAL A 56 0.28 4.71 4.92
CA VAL A 56 0.72 5.87 4.15
C VAL A 56 2.24 5.92 4.16
N ASN A 57 2.82 5.70 2.99
CA ASN A 57 4.26 5.79 2.76
C ASN A 57 4.58 7.05 1.95
N TYR A 58 5.60 7.79 2.37
CA TYR A 58 6.17 8.88 1.59
C TYR A 58 7.63 8.54 1.28
N TYR A 59 7.96 8.55 -0.01
CA TYR A 59 9.28 8.26 -0.52
C TYR A 59 9.87 9.54 -1.09
N THR A 60 11.06 9.92 -0.60
CA THR A 60 11.85 10.98 -1.25
C THR A 60 12.53 10.43 -2.50
N ASN A 61 13.27 11.27 -3.22
CA ASN A 61 13.98 10.94 -4.45
C ASN A 61 14.92 9.71 -4.36
N SER A 62 15.40 9.37 -3.16
CA SER A 62 16.26 8.20 -2.91
C SER A 62 15.51 7.04 -2.24
N GLY A 63 14.18 7.14 -2.10
CA GLY A 63 13.34 6.17 -1.42
C GLY A 63 13.36 4.81 -2.11
N LYS A 64 13.46 3.76 -1.29
CA LYS A 64 13.43 2.35 -1.72
C LYS A 64 12.69 1.53 -0.69
N LEU A 65 12.08 0.44 -1.13
CA LEU A 65 11.51 -0.57 -0.26
C LEU A 65 11.93 -1.95 -0.76
N GLY A 66 12.61 -2.72 0.09
CA GLY A 66 13.08 -4.06 -0.26
C GLY A 66 11.93 -5.02 -0.55
N LEU A 67 12.24 -6.13 -1.24
CA LEU A 67 11.26 -7.20 -1.46
C LEU A 67 10.78 -7.75 -0.11
N HIS A 68 9.47 -7.67 0.11
CA HIS A 68 8.75 -8.14 1.28
C HIS A 68 7.38 -8.69 0.87
N GLN A 69 6.71 -9.35 1.81
CA GLN A 69 5.34 -9.80 1.67
C GLN A 69 4.50 -9.11 2.73
N ASP A 70 3.29 -8.76 2.37
CA ASP A 70 2.28 -8.30 3.31
C ASP A 70 1.58 -9.51 3.92
N LYS A 71 2.08 -9.97 5.06
CA LYS A 71 1.61 -11.21 5.71
C LYS A 71 1.30 -11.05 7.19
N ASP A 72 1.22 -9.82 7.65
CA ASP A 72 0.97 -9.48 9.06
C ASP A 72 -0.54 -9.29 9.33
N GLU A 73 -1.39 -9.44 8.32
CA GLU A 73 -2.84 -9.56 8.48
C GLU A 73 -3.23 -10.90 9.13
N SER A 74 -4.49 -11.06 9.52
CA SER A 74 -4.96 -12.32 10.09
C SER A 74 -4.86 -13.47 9.08
N LYS A 75 -4.59 -14.68 9.57
CA LYS A 75 -4.56 -15.90 8.73
C LYS A 75 -5.82 -16.07 7.90
N SER A 76 -6.98 -15.69 8.46
CA SER A 76 -8.26 -15.72 7.73
C SER A 76 -8.26 -14.75 6.54
N SER A 77 -7.79 -13.52 6.73
CA SER A 77 -7.66 -12.53 5.64
C SER A 77 -6.72 -13.03 4.53
N ILE A 78 -5.58 -13.60 4.91
CA ILE A 78 -4.60 -14.15 3.96
C ILE A 78 -5.17 -15.37 3.22
N ASN A 79 -5.78 -16.32 3.93
CA ASN A 79 -6.32 -17.56 3.33
C ASN A 79 -7.50 -17.30 2.40
N GLN A 80 -8.30 -16.27 2.68
CA GLN A 80 -9.37 -15.84 1.77
C GLN A 80 -8.83 -15.08 0.55
N GLY A 81 -7.53 -14.75 0.52
CA GLY A 81 -6.94 -13.99 -0.57
C GLY A 81 -7.45 -12.54 -0.63
N LEU A 82 -7.85 -11.96 0.51
CA LEU A 82 -8.33 -10.57 0.56
C LEU A 82 -7.25 -9.64 -0.02
N PRO A 83 -7.56 -8.84 -1.06
CA PRO A 83 -6.56 -8.03 -1.73
C PRO A 83 -5.96 -6.96 -0.83
N PHE A 84 -4.78 -6.47 -1.21
CA PHE A 84 -4.39 -5.11 -0.87
C PHE A 84 -4.50 -4.21 -2.10
N ILE A 85 -4.79 -2.94 -1.84
CA ILE A 85 -4.99 -1.91 -2.88
C ILE A 85 -3.99 -0.80 -2.64
N SER A 86 -3.16 -0.50 -3.62
CA SER A 86 -2.07 0.47 -3.52
C SER A 86 -2.26 1.60 -4.51
N ILE A 87 -2.47 2.83 -4.02
CA ILE A 87 -2.65 4.03 -4.84
C ILE A 87 -1.33 4.81 -4.87
N SER A 88 -0.87 5.18 -6.08
CA SER A 88 0.35 5.96 -6.30
C SER A 88 0.03 7.41 -6.63
N ILE A 89 0.70 8.35 -5.95
CA ILE A 89 0.51 9.80 -6.14
C ILE A 89 1.90 10.46 -6.14
N GLY A 90 2.19 11.30 -7.13
CA GLY A 90 3.49 11.99 -7.22
C GLY A 90 4.45 11.31 -8.19
N ASP A 91 5.73 11.24 -7.83
CA ASP A 91 6.76 10.71 -8.71
C ASP A 91 6.54 9.21 -8.97
N THR A 92 6.75 8.78 -10.21
CA THR A 92 6.66 7.40 -10.66
C THR A 92 7.62 6.51 -9.87
N ALA A 93 7.16 5.33 -9.48
CA ALA A 93 8.02 4.32 -8.85
C ALA A 93 8.16 3.06 -9.71
N GLU A 94 9.39 2.56 -9.83
CA GLU A 94 9.64 1.24 -10.37
C GLU A 94 9.27 0.21 -9.28
N PHE A 95 8.11 -0.42 -9.47
CA PHE A 95 7.58 -1.47 -8.62
C PHE A 95 8.09 -2.82 -9.09
N MET A 96 8.64 -3.60 -8.17
CA MET A 96 9.11 -4.95 -8.41
C MET A 96 8.18 -5.95 -7.74
N PHE A 97 7.88 -7.07 -8.42
CA PHE A 97 7.16 -8.18 -7.82
C PHE A 97 7.60 -9.55 -8.37
N GLY A 98 7.37 -10.62 -7.60
CA GLY A 98 7.61 -12.01 -8.02
C GLY A 98 7.44 -13.03 -6.90
N ASP A 99 7.61 -14.32 -7.22
CA ASP A 99 7.37 -15.43 -6.29
C ASP A 99 8.45 -15.59 -5.21
N THR A 100 9.62 -15.00 -5.44
CA THR A 100 10.78 -15.16 -4.54
C THR A 100 11.34 -13.81 -4.12
N ARG A 101 12.12 -13.80 -3.04
CA ARG A 101 12.84 -12.60 -2.57
C ARG A 101 14.07 -12.25 -3.42
N ASP A 102 14.18 -12.78 -4.63
CA ASP A 102 15.28 -12.55 -5.56
C ASP A 102 14.95 -11.39 -6.53
N LYS A 103 15.66 -10.27 -6.38
CA LYS A 103 15.49 -9.10 -7.24
C LYS A 103 15.84 -9.37 -8.70
N GLY A 104 16.73 -10.32 -8.99
CA GLY A 104 17.13 -10.67 -10.35
C GLY A 104 16.02 -11.40 -11.13
N LYS A 105 15.04 -11.95 -10.41
CA LYS A 105 13.88 -12.66 -10.99
C LYS A 105 12.58 -11.88 -10.90
N ALA A 106 12.62 -10.67 -10.32
CA ALA A 106 11.42 -9.87 -10.14
C ALA A 106 11.01 -9.20 -11.46
N THR A 107 9.72 -9.25 -11.76
CA THR A 107 9.09 -8.44 -12.80
C THR A 107 9.03 -6.99 -12.33
N LYS A 108 9.21 -6.06 -13.27
CA LYS A 108 9.21 -4.61 -13.00
C LYS A 108 8.12 -3.93 -13.81
N ILE A 109 7.39 -3.04 -13.16
CA ILE A 109 6.44 -2.12 -13.79
C ILE A 109 6.62 -0.73 -13.20
N ASP A 110 6.29 0.28 -13.97
CA ASP A 110 6.18 1.64 -13.43
C ASP A 110 4.78 1.85 -12.85
N LEU A 111 4.73 2.46 -11.68
CA LEU A 111 3.50 2.98 -11.09
C LEU A 111 3.58 4.51 -11.09
N GLU A 112 2.85 5.12 -12.00
CA GLU A 112 2.77 6.57 -12.21
C GLU A 112 1.75 7.22 -11.27
N SER A 113 1.70 8.56 -11.28
CA SER A 113 0.71 9.29 -10.48
C SER A 113 -0.71 9.01 -10.97
N GLY A 114 -1.55 8.47 -10.10
CA GLY A 114 -2.93 8.09 -10.39
C GLY A 114 -3.12 6.57 -10.51
N ASP A 115 -2.04 5.81 -10.66
CA ASP A 115 -2.14 4.36 -10.81
C ASP A 115 -2.60 3.68 -9.52
N VAL A 116 -3.42 2.65 -9.70
CA VAL A 116 -3.91 1.78 -8.63
C VAL A 116 -3.51 0.34 -8.92
N LEU A 117 -2.70 -0.24 -8.02
CA LEU A 117 -2.29 -1.64 -8.06
C LEU A 117 -3.14 -2.44 -7.07
N ILE A 118 -3.64 -3.61 -7.50
CA ILE A 118 -4.40 -4.52 -6.63
C ILE A 118 -3.75 -5.91 -6.70
N LEU A 119 -3.30 -6.44 -5.55
CA LEU A 119 -2.83 -7.81 -5.43
C LEU A 119 -3.74 -8.59 -4.48
N GLY A 120 -4.49 -9.53 -5.02
CA GLY A 120 -5.39 -10.44 -4.29
C GLY A 120 -5.28 -11.88 -4.78
N GLY A 121 -6.11 -12.77 -4.25
CA GLY A 121 -6.13 -14.19 -4.63
C GLY A 121 -4.75 -14.82 -4.53
N GLU A 122 -4.33 -15.53 -5.59
CA GLU A 122 -3.00 -16.16 -5.66
C GLU A 122 -1.84 -15.16 -5.63
N SER A 123 -2.07 -13.92 -6.08
CA SER A 123 -1.06 -12.86 -6.10
C SER A 123 -0.88 -12.17 -4.74
N ARG A 124 -1.73 -12.48 -3.74
CA ARG A 124 -1.78 -11.77 -2.46
C ARG A 124 -0.47 -11.83 -1.67
N LEU A 125 0.32 -12.89 -1.86
CA LEU A 125 1.59 -13.14 -1.18
C LEU A 125 2.80 -13.01 -2.11
N LEU A 126 2.69 -12.35 -3.25
CA LEU A 126 3.86 -12.03 -4.06
C LEU A 126 4.85 -11.17 -3.25
N PHE A 127 6.13 -11.50 -3.36
CA PHE A 127 7.18 -10.59 -2.89
C PHE A 127 7.13 -9.34 -3.73
N HIS A 128 7.14 -8.18 -3.10
CA HIS A 128 7.09 -6.91 -3.80
C HIS A 128 7.85 -5.80 -3.09
N GLY A 129 8.13 -4.72 -3.81
CA GLY A 129 8.85 -3.58 -3.28
C GLY A 129 9.07 -2.49 -4.31
N ILE A 130 9.79 -1.44 -3.92
CA ILE A 130 10.14 -0.29 -4.76
C ILE A 130 11.66 -0.28 -4.94
N SER A 131 12.15 -0.47 -6.16
CA SER A 131 13.59 -0.39 -6.47
C SER A 131 14.08 1.05 -6.54
N HIS A 132 13.26 1.93 -7.14
CA HIS A 132 13.63 3.31 -7.42
C HIS A 132 12.38 4.20 -7.59
N VAL A 133 12.52 5.47 -7.20
CA VAL A 133 11.55 6.54 -7.48
C VAL A 133 12.15 7.45 -8.55
N LYS A 134 11.48 7.59 -9.68
CA LYS A 134 11.92 8.40 -10.82
C LYS A 134 11.65 9.88 -10.54
N THR A 135 12.70 10.64 -10.28
CA THR A 135 12.57 12.05 -9.89
C THR A 135 11.95 12.91 -10.99
N ASN A 136 11.19 13.92 -10.61
CA ASN A 136 10.61 14.93 -11.51
C ASN A 136 9.58 14.38 -12.51
N THR A 137 8.87 13.31 -12.14
CA THR A 137 7.83 12.69 -12.96
C THR A 137 6.41 12.99 -12.47
N THR A 138 6.26 13.56 -11.27
CA THR A 138 4.98 14.07 -10.78
C THR A 138 4.33 15.03 -11.79
N PRO A 139 3.06 14.83 -12.18
CA PRO A 139 2.36 15.71 -13.11
C PRO A 139 2.34 17.18 -12.66
N THR A 140 2.57 18.11 -13.59
CA THR A 140 2.64 19.55 -13.30
C THR A 140 1.38 20.06 -12.62
N TRP A 141 0.20 19.70 -13.14
CA TRP A 141 -1.09 20.11 -12.57
C TRP A 141 -1.25 19.69 -11.11
N LEU A 142 -0.72 18.52 -10.73
CA LEU A 142 -0.80 18.02 -9.36
C LEU A 142 0.10 18.83 -8.44
N LYS A 143 1.33 19.16 -8.87
CA LYS A 143 2.23 20.05 -8.11
C LYS A 143 1.62 21.42 -7.91
N GLU A 144 1.06 22.01 -8.95
CA GLU A 144 0.46 23.35 -8.92
C GLU A 144 -0.77 23.39 -8.00
N ALA A 145 -1.64 22.38 -8.06
CA ALA A 145 -2.86 22.34 -7.27
C ALA A 145 -2.62 22.05 -5.78
N THR A 146 -1.57 21.30 -5.44
CA THR A 146 -1.39 20.76 -4.07
C THR A 146 -0.13 21.24 -3.36
N GLY A 147 0.83 21.83 -4.08
CA GLY A 147 2.16 22.10 -3.55
C GLY A 147 2.94 20.83 -3.16
N LEU A 148 2.64 19.69 -3.79
CA LEU A 148 3.26 18.40 -3.45
C LEU A 148 4.79 18.51 -3.52
N ARG A 149 5.44 18.19 -2.41
CA ARG A 149 6.90 18.13 -2.31
C ARG A 149 7.44 17.03 -3.23
N PRO A 150 8.66 17.17 -3.78
CA PRO A 150 9.28 16.14 -4.62
C PRO A 150 9.25 14.75 -3.98
N GLY A 151 8.97 13.71 -4.76
CA GLY A 151 8.83 12.34 -4.27
C GLY A 151 7.43 11.76 -4.51
N ARG A 152 7.15 10.66 -3.82
CA ARG A 152 5.97 9.80 -4.04
C ARG A 152 5.23 9.53 -2.74
N ILE A 153 3.91 9.66 -2.78
CA ILE A 153 2.99 9.17 -1.76
C ILE A 153 2.38 7.85 -2.24
N ASN A 154 2.27 6.90 -1.32
CA ASN A 154 1.59 5.63 -1.55
C ASN A 154 0.62 5.33 -0.41
N LEU A 155 -0.62 5.04 -0.78
CA LEU A 155 -1.67 4.64 0.14
C LEU A 155 -1.97 3.16 -0.08
N THR A 156 -1.65 2.30 0.88
CA THR A 156 -1.92 0.86 0.79
C THR A 156 -3.05 0.48 1.75
N PHE A 157 -4.20 0.11 1.20
CA PHE A 157 -5.41 -0.30 1.91
C PHE A 157 -5.47 -1.81 2.07
N ARG A 158 -5.87 -2.26 3.26
CA ARG A 158 -5.98 -3.68 3.62
C ARG A 158 -7.13 -3.89 4.59
N GLN A 159 -7.56 -5.15 4.73
CA GLN A 159 -8.55 -5.55 5.72
C GLN A 159 -8.02 -6.70 6.59
N VAL A 160 -8.08 -6.50 7.91
CA VAL A 160 -7.84 -7.56 8.89
C VAL A 160 -9.18 -8.10 9.38
N LEU A 161 -9.49 -9.34 9.01
CA LEU A 161 -10.61 -10.06 9.60
C LEU A 161 -10.30 -10.43 11.05
N ALA A 162 -11.31 -10.36 11.91
CA ALA A 162 -11.20 -10.87 13.27
C ALA A 162 -10.83 -12.37 13.23
N SER A 163 -9.90 -12.77 14.10
CA SER A 163 -9.64 -14.18 14.36
C SER A 163 -10.82 -14.70 15.19
N TYR A 164 -11.64 -15.58 14.61
CA TYR A 164 -12.59 -16.41 15.37
C TYR A 164 -11.86 -17.61 15.98
#